data_AF-A0A932YL75-F1
#
_entry.id   AF-A0A932YL75-F1
#
_cell.length_a   1.000
_cell.length_b   1.000
_cell.length_c   1.000
_cell.angle_alpha   90.00
_cell.angle_beta   90.00
_cell.angle_gamma   90.00
#
_symmetry.space_group_name_H-M   'P 1'
#
loop_
_entity.id
_entity.type
_entity.pdbx_description
1 polymer ?
#
loop_
_entity_poly.entity_id
_entity_poly.type
_entity_poly.pdbx_seq_one_letter_code
_entity_poly.pdbx_strand_id
1 'polypeptide(L)'
;MIFHFYLKNTKNINNWDLIDLSAPNIVGQHLFNLFARQPRVSDDAQLQISKEQSLNSASLSKSRLQSKLQPTFSSSENGLPRYNNLLPNLAKSENLWERRIAVLATYQFIKNNKYDLTLKIAKILLYDKEDLIHKAVGWMLREIGKRDLKTEKEFLKKHSLKMPRVMLRYAIEKFPEKLRQAYLKKD
;
A
#
# COMPACT_ATOMS: atom_id res chain seq x y z
N MET A 1 -14.82 18.13 1.74
CA MET A 1 -14.68 17.51 0.39
C MET A 1 -14.81 16.00 0.50
N ILE A 2 -15.40 15.33 -0.50
CA ILE A 2 -15.88 13.93 -0.50
C ILE A 2 -14.92 12.88 0.08
N PHE A 3 -13.61 13.05 -0.09
CA PHE A 3 -12.57 12.18 0.49
C PHE A 3 -12.67 12.01 2.02
N HIS A 4 -12.81 13.12 2.76
CA HIS A 4 -12.88 13.08 4.22
C HIS A 4 -14.19 12.45 4.70
N PHE A 5 -15.28 12.72 3.99
CA PHE A 5 -16.57 12.10 4.26
C PHE A 5 -16.50 10.59 4.07
N TYR A 6 -15.86 10.12 2.99
CA TYR A 6 -15.68 8.71 2.70
C TYR A 6 -14.92 7.98 3.82
N LEU A 7 -13.76 8.52 4.24
CA LEU A 7 -12.94 7.91 5.30
C LEU A 7 -13.59 7.96 6.69
N LYS A 8 -14.37 9.01 6.99
CA LYS A 8 -15.07 9.12 8.29
C LYS A 8 -16.20 8.10 8.43
N ASN A 9 -16.76 7.62 7.33
CA ASN A 9 -17.94 6.75 7.30
C ASN A 9 -17.64 5.29 6.91
N THR A 10 -16.37 4.87 6.90
CA THR A 10 -15.95 3.49 6.56
C THR A 10 -16.64 2.42 7.39
N LYS A 11 -16.98 2.73 8.65
CA LYS A 11 -17.69 1.84 9.56
C LYS A 11 -19.12 1.51 9.12
N ASN A 12 -19.73 2.35 8.28
CA ASN A 12 -21.09 2.17 7.80
C ASN A 12 -21.15 1.39 6.47
N ILE A 13 -19.99 1.01 5.93
CA ILE A 13 -19.94 0.22 4.70
C ILE A 13 -20.29 -1.23 5.04
N ASN A 14 -21.11 -1.85 4.19
CA ASN A 14 -21.50 -3.26 4.30
C ASN A 14 -21.43 -4.02 2.96
N ASN A 15 -21.05 -3.34 1.88
CA ASN A 15 -20.99 -3.92 0.54
C ASN A 15 -19.61 -3.69 -0.09
N TRP A 16 -19.01 -4.78 -0.60
CA TRP A 16 -17.74 -4.76 -1.31
C TRP A 16 -17.84 -4.08 -2.68
N ASP A 17 -18.97 -4.18 -3.39
CA ASP A 17 -19.18 -3.53 -4.70
C ASP A 17 -18.99 -2.02 -4.62
N LEU A 18 -19.53 -1.42 -3.55
CA LEU A 18 -19.40 0.01 -3.29
C LEU A 18 -17.92 0.40 -3.19
N ILE A 19 -17.11 -0.36 -2.45
CA ILE A 19 -15.70 -0.07 -2.27
C ILE A 19 -14.94 -0.24 -3.57
N ASP A 20 -15.20 -1.32 -4.31
CA ASP A 20 -14.49 -1.66 -5.54
C ASP A 20 -14.67 -0.59 -6.62
N LEU A 21 -15.86 0.02 -6.69
CA LEU A 21 -16.17 1.10 -7.63
C LEU A 21 -15.68 2.47 -7.14
N SER A 22 -15.68 2.71 -5.82
CA SER A 22 -15.47 4.05 -5.26
C SER A 22 -14.04 4.30 -4.76
N ALA A 23 -13.40 3.35 -4.09
CA ALA A 23 -12.12 3.56 -3.43
C ALA A 23 -10.99 3.98 -4.39
N PRO A 24 -10.85 3.39 -5.59
CA PRO A 24 -9.85 3.87 -6.56
C PRO A 24 -10.08 5.32 -7.00
N ASN A 25 -11.35 5.70 -7.20
CA ASN A 25 -11.73 7.00 -7.77
C ASN A 25 -11.79 8.12 -6.73
N ILE A 26 -12.11 7.80 -5.48
CA ILE A 26 -12.21 8.80 -4.40
C ILE A 26 -10.88 8.86 -3.65
N VAL A 27 -10.46 7.76 -3.02
CA VAL A 27 -9.26 7.70 -2.19
C VAL A 27 -8.01 7.65 -3.05
N GLY A 28 -7.99 6.74 -4.04
CA GLY A 28 -6.84 6.56 -4.93
C GLY A 28 -6.51 7.82 -5.75
N GLN A 29 -7.50 8.39 -6.43
CA GLN A 29 -7.31 9.62 -7.22
C GLN A 29 -6.87 10.81 -6.36
N HIS A 30 -7.47 10.99 -5.18
CA HIS A 30 -7.08 12.07 -4.28
C HIS A 30 -5.61 11.94 -3.85
N LEU A 31 -5.19 10.74 -3.43
CA LEU A 31 -3.81 10.49 -3.01
C LEU A 31 -2.82 10.60 -4.15
N PHE A 32 -3.18 10.10 -5.34
CA PHE A 32 -2.33 10.23 -6.52
C PHE A 32 -2.15 11.71 -6.91
N ASN A 33 -3.20 12.53 -6.85
CA ASN A 33 -3.10 13.96 -7.12
C ASN A 33 -2.17 14.66 -6.13
N LEU A 34 -2.22 14.30 -4.84
CA LEU A 34 -1.28 14.83 -3.83
C LEU A 34 0.16 14.37 -4.10
N PHE A 35 0.35 13.10 -4.49
CA PHE A 35 1.65 12.56 -4.87
C PHE A 35 2.23 13.28 -6.10
N ALA A 36 1.43 13.46 -7.15
CA ALA A 36 1.85 14.06 -8.42
C ALA A 36 2.19 15.57 -8.31
N ARG A 37 1.63 16.27 -7.31
CA ARG A 37 1.92 17.68 -7.04
C ARG A 37 3.22 17.91 -6.28
N GLN A 38 3.87 16.86 -5.78
CA GLN A 38 5.15 17.02 -5.11
C GLN A 38 6.23 17.38 -6.14
N PRO A 39 7.03 18.41 -5.89
CA PRO A 39 8.20 18.66 -6.71
C PRO A 39 9.06 17.40 -6.70
N ARG A 40 9.39 16.90 -7.89
CA ARG A 40 10.36 15.80 -8.02
C ARG A 40 11.68 16.31 -7.46
N VAL A 41 11.98 15.96 -6.21
CA VAL A 41 13.34 16.03 -5.70
C VAL A 41 14.15 15.12 -6.63
N SER A 42 15.06 15.71 -7.41
CA SER A 42 15.92 14.95 -8.32
C SER A 42 16.65 13.86 -7.52
N ASP A 43 16.92 12.72 -8.16
CA ASP A 43 17.58 11.58 -7.50
C ASP A 43 18.92 12.00 -6.83
N ASP A 44 19.55 13.06 -7.34
CA ASP A 44 20.75 13.69 -6.78
C ASP A 44 20.53 14.36 -5.41
N ALA A 45 19.38 15.01 -5.21
CA ALA A 45 19.05 15.65 -3.94
C ALA A 45 18.62 14.63 -2.88
N GLN A 46 18.07 13.47 -3.25
CA GLN A 46 17.84 12.36 -2.32
C GLN A 46 19.15 11.72 -1.83
N LEU A 47 20.16 11.63 -2.71
CA LEU A 47 21.48 11.15 -2.33
C LEU A 47 22.19 12.12 -1.36
N GLN A 48 22.00 13.43 -1.54
CA GLN A 48 22.55 14.45 -0.64
C GLN A 48 21.86 14.47 0.73
N ILE A 49 20.52 14.39 0.77
CA ILE A 49 19.76 14.33 2.03
C ILE A 49 20.10 13.07 2.83
N SER A 50 20.33 11.94 2.15
CA SER A 50 20.75 10.68 2.79
C SER A 50 22.15 10.77 3.39
N LYS A 51 23.06 11.52 2.76
CA LYS A 51 24.42 11.78 3.26
C LYS A 51 24.42 12.77 4.43
N GLU A 52 23.62 13.83 4.38
CA GLU A 52 23.49 14.79 5.49
C GLU A 52 22.84 14.15 6.73
N GLN A 53 21.87 13.25 6.55
CA GLN A 53 21.26 12.53 7.67
C GLN A 53 22.19 11.49 8.31
N SER A 54 23.12 10.89 7.57
CA SER A 54 24.14 10.00 8.15
C SER A 54 25.27 10.77 8.85
N LEU A 55 25.56 12.00 8.43
CA LEU A 55 26.53 12.88 9.08
C LEU A 55 26.00 13.46 10.41
N ASN A 56 24.69 13.77 10.47
CA ASN A 56 24.06 14.36 11.66
C ASN A 56 23.73 13.34 12.77
N SER A 57 23.77 12.03 12.51
CA SER A 57 23.62 11.01 13.56
C SER A 57 24.90 10.78 14.35
N ALA A 58 26.05 11.27 13.87
CA ALA A 58 27.34 11.15 14.54
C ALA A 58 27.63 12.27 15.57
N SER A 59 26.77 13.29 15.69
CA SER A 59 27.04 14.49 16.49
C SER A 59 26.03 14.84 17.59
N LEU A 60 25.04 13.99 17.89
CA LEU A 60 24.08 14.25 18.97
C LEU A 60 24.00 13.10 19.98
N SER A 61 25.03 13.02 20.83
CA SER A 61 24.93 12.32 22.10
C SER A 61 24.28 13.23 23.15
N LYS A 62 23.21 12.73 23.76
CA LYS A 62 22.56 13.20 25.00
C LYS A 62 22.11 14.68 25.01
N SER A 63 20.81 14.90 24.91
CA SER A 63 20.08 15.43 26.06
C SER A 63 18.56 15.40 25.86
N ARG A 64 17.89 15.05 26.96
CA ARG A 64 16.56 15.54 27.35
C ARG A 64 15.31 14.78 26.86
N LEU A 65 14.91 13.86 27.73
CA LEU A 65 13.54 13.55 28.14
C LEU A 65 12.72 12.63 27.23
N GLN A 66 12.86 11.33 27.52
CA GLN A 66 11.67 10.49 27.68
C GLN A 66 10.77 11.13 28.75
N SER A 67 9.66 11.75 28.35
CA SER A 67 8.49 11.87 29.23
C SER A 67 7.23 12.10 28.40
N LYS A 68 6.22 11.27 28.68
CA LYS A 68 4.79 11.36 28.32
C LYS A 68 4.35 10.61 27.05
N LEU A 69 3.87 9.40 27.32
CA LEU A 69 2.83 8.71 26.56
C LEU A 69 1.64 9.64 26.26
N GLN A 70 1.50 10.06 25.01
CA GLN A 70 0.23 10.39 24.34
C GLN A 70 0.40 10.10 22.83
N PRO A 71 -0.63 9.62 22.11
CA PRO A 71 -0.57 9.51 20.66
C PRO A 71 -0.70 10.92 20.08
N THR A 72 0.42 11.65 19.99
CA THR A 72 0.42 12.98 19.40
C THR A 72 0.30 12.83 17.88
N PHE A 73 -0.91 13.09 17.38
CA PHE A 73 -1.15 13.54 16.01
C PHE A 73 -0.35 14.84 15.81
N SER A 74 0.93 14.73 15.45
CA SER A 74 1.75 15.90 15.16
C SER A 74 1.49 16.34 13.73
N SER A 75 0.74 17.44 13.63
CA SER A 75 0.46 18.25 12.47
C SER A 75 1.69 18.47 11.60
N SER A 76 1.63 18.10 10.33
CA SER A 76 2.40 18.84 9.32
C SER A 76 1.71 20.18 9.11
N GLU A 77 2.42 21.23 8.72
CA GLU A 77 1.90 22.60 8.55
C GLU A 77 0.75 22.75 7.52
N ASN A 78 0.21 21.64 6.99
CA ASN A 78 -1.02 21.59 6.20
C ASN A 78 -2.04 20.53 6.68
N GLY A 79 -1.93 20.04 7.93
CA GLY A 79 -2.95 19.25 8.62
C GLY A 79 -3.27 17.86 8.06
N LEU A 80 -2.70 17.43 6.93
CA LEU A 80 -2.84 16.06 6.44
C LEU A 80 -1.73 15.17 7.00
N PRO A 81 -2.04 13.95 7.49
CA PRO A 81 -1.02 12.94 7.75
C PRO A 81 -0.22 12.73 6.46
N ARG A 82 1.11 12.59 6.53
CA ARG A 82 1.94 12.29 5.34
C ARG A 82 1.24 11.19 4.54
N TYR A 83 0.78 11.52 3.33
CA TYR A 83 0.05 10.64 2.40
C TYR A 83 0.63 9.21 2.35
N ASN A 84 1.95 9.09 2.47
CA ASN A 84 2.70 7.82 2.55
C ASN A 84 2.26 6.86 3.66
N ASN A 85 1.63 7.35 4.73
CA ASN A 85 1.24 6.54 5.88
C ASN A 85 -0.26 6.23 5.92
N LEU A 86 -1.09 6.93 5.15
CA LEU A 86 -2.55 6.71 5.22
C LEU A 86 -2.95 5.29 4.82
N LEU A 87 -2.60 4.85 3.61
CA LEU A 87 -2.98 3.51 3.15
C LEU A 87 -2.31 2.40 3.98
N PRO A 88 -1.02 2.50 4.37
CA PRO A 88 -0.43 1.53 5.30
C PRO A 88 -1.11 1.48 6.68
N ASN A 89 -1.64 2.60 7.19
CA ASN A 89 -2.40 2.61 8.44
C ASN A 89 -3.76 1.96 8.27
N LEU A 90 -4.49 2.26 7.18
CA LEU A 90 -5.76 1.61 6.86
C LEU A 90 -5.57 0.10 6.66
N ALA A 91 -4.47 -0.34 6.05
CA ALA A 91 -4.12 -1.75 5.88
C ALA A 91 -3.89 -2.48 7.21
N LYS A 92 -3.61 -1.77 8.31
CA LYS A 92 -3.44 -2.35 9.65
C LYS A 92 -4.70 -2.25 10.50
N SER A 93 -5.79 -1.67 9.97
CA SER A 93 -7.03 -1.49 10.72
C SER A 93 -7.71 -2.83 11.00
N GLU A 94 -8.39 -2.93 12.14
CA GLU A 94 -9.27 -4.06 12.44
C GLU A 94 -10.48 -4.12 11.50
N ASN A 95 -10.86 -2.99 10.89
CA ASN A 95 -11.98 -2.90 9.98
C ASN A 95 -11.62 -3.47 8.58
N LEU A 96 -12.36 -4.49 8.15
CA LEU A 96 -12.18 -5.15 6.84
C LEU A 96 -12.23 -4.15 5.69
N TRP A 97 -13.19 -3.24 5.70
CA TRP A 97 -13.40 -2.27 4.62
C TRP A 97 -12.27 -1.26 4.52
N GLU A 98 -11.70 -0.82 5.64
CA GLU A 98 -10.52 0.04 5.63
C GLU A 98 -9.32 -0.66 5.01
N ARG A 99 -9.08 -1.93 5.34
CA ARG A 99 -8.03 -2.73 4.71
C ARG A 99 -8.27 -2.94 3.22
N ARG A 100 -9.53 -3.15 2.80
CA ARG A 100 -9.90 -3.28 1.38
C ARG A 100 -9.68 -1.97 0.63
N ILE A 101 -10.12 -0.84 1.20
CA ILE A 101 -9.87 0.51 0.66
C ILE A 101 -8.37 0.75 0.50
N ALA A 102 -7.56 0.36 1.49
CA ALA A 102 -6.12 0.53 1.44
C ALA A 102 -5.50 -0.10 0.19
N VAL A 103 -5.93 -1.32 -0.16
CA VAL A 103 -5.45 -2.05 -1.33
C VAL A 103 -5.97 -1.43 -2.62
N LEU A 104 -7.29 -1.24 -2.74
CA LEU A 104 -7.91 -0.82 -4.00
C LEU A 104 -7.59 0.63 -4.37
N ALA A 105 -7.38 1.50 -3.39
CA ALA A 105 -6.90 2.86 -3.64
C ALA A 105 -5.55 2.87 -4.38
N THR A 106 -4.73 1.83 -4.24
CA THR A 106 -3.44 1.75 -4.97
C THR A 106 -3.59 1.51 -6.46
N TYR A 107 -4.77 1.14 -6.95
CA TYR A 107 -5.01 0.93 -8.39
C TYR A 107 -4.65 2.16 -9.22
N GLN A 108 -4.87 3.37 -8.68
CA GLN A 108 -4.50 4.61 -9.36
C GLN A 108 -2.97 4.75 -9.52
N PHE A 109 -2.18 4.25 -8.58
CA PHE A 109 -0.72 4.24 -8.67
C PHE A 109 -0.24 3.20 -9.69
N ILE A 110 -0.85 2.01 -9.70
CA ILE A 110 -0.55 0.95 -10.67
C ILE A 110 -0.80 1.43 -12.10
N LYS A 111 -1.92 2.13 -12.35
CA LYS A 111 -2.24 2.73 -13.66
C LYS A 111 -1.16 3.71 -14.14
N ASN A 112 -0.40 4.31 -13.22
CA ASN A 112 0.67 5.26 -13.49
C ASN A 112 2.07 4.63 -13.33
N ASN A 113 2.17 3.29 -13.41
CA ASN A 113 3.43 2.53 -13.30
C ASN A 113 4.20 2.77 -11.99
N LYS A 114 3.48 3.02 -10.88
CA LYS A 114 4.04 3.13 -9.54
C LYS A 114 3.55 1.95 -8.69
N TYR A 115 4.44 1.03 -8.33
CA TYR A 115 4.07 -0.24 -7.71
C TYR A 115 4.46 -0.36 -6.24
N ASP A 116 5.42 0.43 -5.76
CA ASP A 116 6.00 0.30 -4.41
C ASP A 116 4.97 0.34 -3.30
N LEU A 117 3.99 1.25 -3.41
CA LEU A 117 2.92 1.39 -2.42
C LEU A 117 2.02 0.16 -2.39
N THR A 118 1.64 -0.37 -3.55
CA THR A 118 0.84 -1.61 -3.64
C THR A 118 1.60 -2.78 -3.05
N LEU A 119 2.87 -2.97 -3.42
CA LEU A 119 3.69 -4.08 -2.91
C LEU A 119 3.90 -3.99 -1.40
N LYS A 120 4.07 -2.77 -0.87
CA LYS A 120 4.14 -2.52 0.59
C LYS A 120 2.85 -2.93 1.30
N ILE A 121 1.68 -2.56 0.75
CA ILE A 121 0.39 -2.94 1.32
C ILE A 121 0.14 -4.45 1.20
N ALA A 122 0.46 -5.04 0.05
CA ALA A 122 0.35 -6.50 -0.15
C ALA A 122 1.20 -7.27 0.88
N LYS A 123 2.38 -6.76 1.25
CA LYS A 123 3.20 -7.34 2.32
C LYS A 123 2.55 -7.23 3.70
N ILE A 124 1.91 -6.11 4.01
CA ILE A 124 1.19 -5.91 5.29
C ILE A 124 0.04 -6.91 5.40
N LEU A 125 -0.69 -7.12 4.31
CA LEU A 125 -1.90 -7.93 4.26
C LEU A 125 -1.64 -9.39 3.86
N LEU A 126 -0.37 -9.82 3.82
CA LEU A 126 0.01 -11.15 3.37
C LEU A 126 -0.66 -12.26 4.22
N TYR A 127 -0.87 -11.99 5.51
CA TYR A 127 -1.48 -12.92 6.47
C TYR A 127 -2.80 -12.40 7.01
N ASP A 128 -3.55 -11.65 6.20
CA ASP A 128 -4.92 -11.29 6.59
C ASP A 128 -5.74 -12.57 6.86
N LYS A 129 -6.77 -12.47 7.69
CA LYS A 129 -7.67 -13.61 7.95
C LYS A 129 -8.83 -13.64 6.96
N GLU A 130 -9.11 -12.52 6.30
CA GLU A 130 -10.32 -12.32 5.51
C GLU A 130 -10.07 -12.63 4.03
N ASP A 131 -10.81 -13.59 3.48
CA ASP A 131 -10.71 -13.97 2.07
C ASP A 131 -11.02 -12.83 1.10
N LEU A 132 -11.90 -11.90 1.48
CA LEU A 132 -12.18 -10.71 0.67
C LEU A 132 -10.92 -9.86 0.49
N ILE A 133 -10.07 -9.76 1.51
CA ILE A 133 -8.80 -9.04 1.43
C ILE A 133 -7.82 -9.79 0.53
N HIS A 134 -7.74 -11.12 0.66
CA HIS A 134 -6.92 -11.96 -0.21
C HIS A 134 -7.24 -11.76 -1.70
N LYS A 135 -8.53 -11.73 -2.05
CA LYS A 135 -8.99 -11.46 -3.42
C LYS A 135 -8.57 -10.07 -3.90
N ALA A 136 -8.70 -9.04 -3.06
CA ALA A 136 -8.30 -7.68 -3.40
C ALA A 136 -6.78 -7.55 -3.62
N VAL A 137 -5.97 -8.13 -2.73
CA VAL A 137 -4.51 -8.13 -2.86
C VAL A 137 -4.07 -8.90 -4.10
N GLY A 138 -4.61 -10.11 -4.31
CA GLY A 138 -4.34 -10.90 -5.51
C GLY A 138 -4.73 -10.16 -6.79
N TRP A 139 -5.87 -9.44 -6.79
CA TRP A 139 -6.25 -8.61 -7.92
C TRP A 139 -5.23 -7.48 -8.17
N MET A 140 -4.82 -6.72 -7.16
CA MET A 140 -3.85 -5.63 -7.37
C MET A 140 -2.48 -6.15 -7.83
N LEU A 141 -2.03 -7.32 -7.35
CA LEU A 141 -0.82 -7.97 -7.87
C LEU A 141 -0.97 -8.34 -9.35
N ARG A 142 -2.11 -8.92 -9.73
CA ARG A 142 -2.44 -9.20 -11.13
C ARG A 142 -2.46 -7.93 -12.00
N GLU A 143 -2.96 -6.81 -11.47
CA GLU A 143 -2.94 -5.52 -12.18
C GLU A 143 -1.53 -4.96 -12.37
N ILE A 144 -0.62 -5.22 -11.44
CA ILE A 144 0.82 -4.97 -11.65
C ILE A 144 1.33 -5.90 -12.75
N GLY A 145 1.07 -7.20 -12.69
CA GLY A 145 1.52 -8.19 -13.68
C GLY A 145 1.15 -7.89 -15.12
N LYS A 146 -0.06 -7.36 -15.34
CA LYS A 146 -0.53 -6.90 -16.66
C LYS A 146 0.34 -5.78 -17.26
N ARG A 147 1.06 -5.02 -16.42
CA ARG A 147 1.89 -3.88 -16.81
C ARG A 147 3.39 -4.19 -16.71
N ASP A 148 3.78 -4.87 -15.63
CA ASP A 148 5.14 -5.31 -15.35
C ASP A 148 5.12 -6.69 -14.68
N LEU A 149 5.20 -7.71 -15.53
CA LEU A 149 5.27 -9.11 -15.11
C LEU A 149 6.54 -9.42 -14.30
N LYS A 150 7.64 -8.70 -14.52
CA LYS A 150 8.90 -8.92 -13.80
C LYS A 150 8.71 -8.56 -12.33
N THR A 151 8.14 -7.38 -12.07
CA THR A 151 7.86 -6.90 -10.71
C THR A 151 6.94 -7.87 -9.94
N GLU A 152 5.85 -8.34 -10.56
CA GLU A 152 4.98 -9.32 -9.91
C GLU A 152 5.70 -10.64 -9.61
N LYS A 153 6.47 -11.17 -10.57
CA LYS A 153 7.25 -12.41 -10.37
C LYS A 153 8.28 -12.28 -9.25
N GLU A 154 8.95 -11.13 -9.13
CA GLU A 154 9.90 -10.89 -8.05
C GLU A 154 9.22 -10.86 -6.68
N PHE A 155 8.03 -10.28 -6.58
CA PHE A 155 7.24 -10.34 -5.36
C PHE A 155 6.79 -11.76 -5.03
N LEU A 156 6.22 -12.48 -6.01
CA LEU A 156 5.75 -13.86 -5.83
C LEU A 156 6.89 -14.81 -5.47
N LYS A 157 8.06 -14.69 -6.09
CA LYS A 157 9.25 -15.50 -5.76
C LYS A 157 9.62 -15.41 -4.27
N LYS A 158 9.43 -14.25 -3.64
CA LYS A 158 9.77 -14.01 -2.23
C LYS A 158 8.66 -14.45 -1.26
N HIS A 159 7.41 -14.41 -1.69
CA HIS A 159 6.26 -14.51 -0.79
C HIS A 159 5.29 -15.67 -1.07
N SER A 160 5.36 -16.34 -2.23
CA SER A 160 4.36 -17.30 -2.67
C SER A 160 4.15 -18.47 -1.70
N LEU A 161 5.23 -18.94 -1.04
CA LEU A 161 5.16 -20.06 -0.08
C LEU A 161 4.41 -19.69 1.21
N LYS A 162 4.35 -18.40 1.55
CA LYS A 162 3.68 -17.90 2.77
C LYS A 162 2.31 -17.28 2.46
N MET A 163 1.98 -17.17 1.18
CA MET A 163 0.80 -16.47 0.70
C MET A 163 -0.44 -17.37 0.80
N PRO A 164 -1.59 -16.85 1.27
CA PRO A 164 -2.86 -17.57 1.23
C PRO A 164 -3.19 -18.05 -0.18
N ARG A 165 -3.70 -19.28 -0.30
CA ARG A 165 -3.95 -19.92 -1.60
C ARG A 165 -4.86 -19.11 -2.51
N VAL A 166 -5.88 -18.46 -1.94
CA VAL A 166 -6.81 -17.57 -2.66
C VAL A 166 -6.07 -16.38 -3.26
N MET A 167 -5.23 -15.71 -2.47
CA MET A 167 -4.43 -14.56 -2.93
C MET A 167 -3.50 -14.95 -4.08
N LEU A 168 -2.79 -16.08 -3.93
CA LEU A 168 -1.88 -16.58 -4.95
C LEU A 168 -2.60 -16.86 -6.27
N ARG A 169 -3.74 -17.58 -6.21
CA ARG A 169 -4.55 -17.92 -7.40
C ARG A 169 -5.03 -16.69 -8.16
N TYR A 170 -5.46 -15.65 -7.44
CA TYR A 170 -5.88 -14.39 -8.05
C TYR A 170 -4.71 -13.65 -8.72
N ALA A 171 -3.54 -13.60 -8.08
CA ALA A 171 -2.35 -12.96 -8.64
C ALA A 171 -1.95 -13.61 -9.98
N ILE A 172 -1.80 -14.93 -9.98
CA ILE A 172 -1.29 -15.68 -11.14
C ILE A 172 -2.34 -16.01 -12.22
N GLU A 173 -3.56 -15.46 -12.13
CA GLU A 173 -4.65 -15.83 -13.05
C GLU A 173 -4.30 -15.62 -14.52
N LYS A 174 -3.53 -14.57 -14.84
CA LYS A 174 -3.12 -14.23 -16.20
C LYS A 174 -1.78 -14.85 -16.62
N PHE A 175 -1.18 -15.70 -15.79
CA PHE A 175 0.07 -16.37 -16.14
C PHE A 175 -0.17 -17.46 -17.19
N PRO A 176 0.82 -17.74 -18.06
CA PRO A 176 0.80 -18.92 -18.91
C PRO A 176 0.62 -20.18 -18.06
N GLU A 177 -0.15 -21.15 -18.57
CA GLU A 177 -0.55 -22.34 -17.81
C GLU A 177 0.62 -23.05 -17.13
N LYS A 178 1.71 -23.28 -17.87
CA LYS A 178 2.92 -23.95 -17.36
C LYS A 178 3.51 -23.22 -16.16
N LEU A 179 3.59 -21.90 -16.21
CA LEU A 179 4.11 -21.08 -15.13
C LEU A 179 3.15 -21.07 -13.94
N ARG A 180 1.85 -20.95 -14.20
CA ARG A 180 0.80 -21.00 -13.18
C ARG A 180 0.87 -22.30 -12.38
N GLN A 181 0.95 -23.44 -13.06
CA GLN A 181 1.08 -24.76 -12.43
C GLN A 181 2.37 -24.88 -11.60
N ALA A 182 3.48 -24.31 -12.05
CA ALA A 182 4.73 -24.31 -11.29
C ALA A 182 4.60 -23.56 -9.94
N TYR A 183 3.75 -22.54 -9.84
CA TYR A 183 3.45 -21.88 -8.56
C TYR A 183 2.47 -22.69 -7.70
N LEU A 184 1.53 -23.40 -8.31
CA LEU A 184 0.52 -24.18 -7.60
C LEU A 184 1.05 -25.52 -7.06
N LYS A 185 2.13 -26.07 -7.63
CA LYS A 185 2.75 -27.34 -7.24
C LYS A 185 3.81 -27.21 -6.14
N LYS A 186 4.15 -25.99 -5.71
CA LYS A 186 5.19 -25.73 -4.68
C LYS A 186 4.71 -25.97 -3.24
N ASP A 187 3.66 -26.77 -3.07
CA ASP A 187 3.07 -27.13 -1.77
C ASP A 187 3.64 -28.46 -1.28
#